data_AF-A0A243CWT5-F1
#
_entry.id   AF-A0A243CWT5-F1
#
_cell.length_a   1.000
_cell.length_b   1.000
_cell.length_c   1.000
_cell.angle_alpha   90.00
_cell.angle_beta   90.00
_cell.angle_gamma   90.00
#
_symmetry.space_group_name_H-M   'P 1'
#
loop_
_entity.id
_entity.type
_entity.pdbx_description
1 polymer ?
#
loop_
_entity_poly.entity_id
_entity_poly.type
_entity_poly.pdbx_seq_one_letter_code
_entity_poly.pdbx_strand_id
1 'polypeptide(L)'
;MKVLIFELILIAVLIPLNIVVKKHVPKWKGKVGEKLVKRILSKLDSKSYYVLHNVTVYTEYGDTTQIDHIVIAETGVFVIETKNYEGWIYGNEKSARWKQGIFRKKSSFQNPFRQNYKHIKAIEWL
;
A
#
# COMPACT_ATOMS: atom_id res chain seq x y z
N MET A 1 -20.68 16.78 40.36
CA MET A 1 -20.57 17.72 39.22
C MET A 1 -19.20 17.71 38.55
N LYS A 2 -18.08 17.89 39.27
CA LYS A 2 -16.72 17.88 38.66
C LYS A 2 -16.34 16.56 37.95
N VAL A 3 -16.71 15.41 38.53
CA VAL A 3 -16.47 14.09 37.93
C VAL A 3 -17.22 13.93 36.60
N LEU A 4 -18.49 14.33 36.56
CA LEU A 4 -19.33 14.29 35.36
C LEU A 4 -18.79 15.20 34.24
N ILE A 5 -18.30 16.39 34.59
CA ILE A 5 -17.66 17.30 33.63
C ILE A 5 -16.38 16.68 33.05
N PHE A 6 -15.56 16.05 33.90
CA PHE A 6 -14.34 15.37 33.47
C PHE A 6 -14.63 14.20 32.51
N GLU A 7 -15.64 13.37 32.81
CA GLU A 7 -16.07 12.27 31.94
C GLU A 7 -16.57 12.77 30.58
N LEU A 8 -17.35 13.85 30.55
CA LEU A 8 -17.83 14.45 29.30
C LEU A 8 -16.68 15.02 28.46
N ILE A 9 -15.70 15.67 29.08
CA ILE A 9 -14.49 16.15 28.39
C ILE A 9 -13.70 14.96 27.83
N LEU A 10 -13.54 13.89 28.60
CA LEU A 10 -12.82 12.70 28.16
C LEU A 10 -13.50 12.07 26.93
N ILE A 11 -14.82 11.91 26.96
CA ILE A 11 -15.60 11.38 25.84
C ILE A 11 -15.47 12.31 24.61
N ALA A 12 -15.57 13.62 24.81
CA ALA A 12 -15.46 14.63 23.75
C ALA A 12 -14.09 14.61 23.05
N VAL A 13 -13.03 14.18 23.74
CA VAL A 13 -11.67 14.01 23.16
C VAL A 13 -11.49 12.63 22.52
N LEU A 14 -11.92 11.56 23.21
CA LEU A 14 -11.67 10.19 22.76
C LEU A 14 -12.45 9.82 21.50
N ILE A 15 -13.66 10.35 21.30
CA ILE A 15 -14.46 10.05 20.10
C ILE A 15 -13.79 10.59 18.83
N PRO A 16 -13.46 11.89 18.71
CA PRO A 16 -12.75 12.43 17.54
C PRO A 16 -11.40 11.74 17.32
N LEU A 17 -10.66 11.48 18.42
CA LEU A 17 -9.37 10.78 18.34
C LEU A 17 -9.52 9.40 17.71
N ASN A 18 -10.51 8.60 18.13
CA ASN A 18 -10.77 7.28 17.57
C ASN A 18 -11.11 7.34 16.07
N ILE A 19 -11.89 8.34 15.64
CA ILE A 19 -12.22 8.54 14.22
C ILE A 19 -10.95 8.85 13.40
N VAL A 20 -10.11 9.77 13.90
CA VAL A 20 -8.84 10.14 13.26
C VAL A 20 -7.91 8.94 13.16
N VAL A 21 -7.76 8.16 14.24
CA VAL A 21 -6.92 6.96 14.26
C VAL A 21 -7.41 5.95 13.22
N LYS A 22 -8.71 5.59 13.23
CA LYS A 22 -9.27 4.62 12.27
C LYS A 22 -9.08 5.04 10.82
N LYS A 23 -9.11 6.35 10.53
CA LYS A 23 -8.85 6.89 9.19
C LYS A 23 -7.40 6.70 8.73
N HIS A 24 -6.43 6.75 9.64
CA HIS A 24 -4.99 6.70 9.31
C HIS A 24 -4.38 5.30 9.39
N VAL A 25 -4.94 4.41 10.20
CA VAL A 25 -4.46 3.02 10.37
C VAL A 25 -4.18 2.30 9.04
N PRO A 26 -5.06 2.34 8.01
CA PRO A 26 -4.77 1.66 6.73
C PRO A 26 -3.49 2.17 6.05
N LYS A 27 -3.25 3.49 6.08
CA LYS A 27 -2.04 4.10 5.51
C LYS A 27 -0.80 3.67 6.28
N TRP A 28 -0.87 3.59 7.60
CA TRP A 28 0.25 3.12 8.42
C TRP A 28 0.56 1.65 8.16
N LYS A 29 -0.47 0.80 8.03
CA LYS A 29 -0.29 -0.61 7.63
C LYS A 29 0.41 -0.72 6.27
N GLY A 30 0.01 0.08 5.27
CA GLY A 30 0.68 0.16 3.96
C GLY A 30 2.18 0.45 4.11
N LYS A 31 2.52 1.55 4.80
CA LYS A 31 3.91 1.97 5.03
C LYS A 31 4.76 0.93 5.77
N VAL A 32 4.17 0.18 6.72
CA VAL A 32 4.87 -0.90 7.41
C VAL A 32 5.22 -2.02 6.44
N GLY A 33 4.31 -2.38 5.53
CA GLY A 33 4.57 -3.37 4.48
C GLY A 33 5.68 -2.94 3.54
N GLU A 34 5.59 -1.73 2.99
CA GLU A 34 6.62 -1.15 2.11
C GLU A 34 7.99 -1.10 2.81
N LYS A 35 8.03 -0.74 4.10
CA LYS A 35 9.28 -0.72 4.88
C LYS A 35 9.87 -2.12 5.07
N LEU A 36 9.03 -3.14 5.21
CA LEU A 36 9.49 -4.54 5.30
C LEU A 36 10.10 -5.00 3.98
N VAL A 37 9.42 -4.76 2.85
CA VAL A 37 9.93 -5.12 1.52
C VAL A 37 11.20 -4.34 1.20
N LYS A 38 11.26 -3.04 1.50
CA LYS A 38 12.49 -2.24 1.40
C LYS A 38 13.67 -2.85 2.16
N ARG A 39 13.45 -3.35 3.39
CA ARG A 39 14.49 -4.02 4.18
C ARG A 39 14.92 -5.36 3.58
N ILE A 40 14.02 -6.07 2.91
CA ILE A 40 14.36 -7.30 2.19
C ILE A 40 15.22 -6.96 0.98
N LEU A 41 14.78 -5.98 0.17
CA LEU A 41 15.48 -5.55 -1.05
C LEU A 41 16.85 -4.92 -0.76
N SER A 42 17.03 -4.29 0.41
CA SER A 42 18.33 -3.73 0.81
C SER A 42 19.42 -4.78 1.07
N LYS A 43 19.08 -6.08 1.02
CA LYS A 43 20.04 -7.19 1.14
C LYS A 43 20.58 -7.64 -0.21
N LEU A 44 20.04 -7.15 -1.32
CA LEU A 44 20.55 -7.44 -2.66
C LEU A 44 21.96 -6.84 -2.81
N ASP A 45 22.83 -7.51 -3.56
CA ASP A 45 24.17 -7.01 -3.85
C ASP A 45 24.07 -5.72 -4.67
N SER A 46 24.54 -4.61 -4.10
CA SER A 46 24.49 -3.29 -4.75
C SER A 46 25.34 -3.20 -6.02
N LYS A 47 26.23 -4.16 -6.28
CA LYS A 47 26.98 -4.24 -7.55
C LYS A 47 26.14 -4.81 -8.69
N SER A 48 25.17 -5.67 -8.37
CA SER A 48 24.34 -6.37 -9.35
C SER A 48 22.92 -5.81 -9.44
N TYR A 49 22.46 -5.11 -8.40
CA TYR A 49 21.09 -4.62 -8.28
C TYR A 49 21.06 -3.14 -7.90
N TYR A 50 20.27 -2.37 -8.63
CA TYR A 50 19.91 -1.01 -8.27
C TYR A 50 18.44 -0.96 -7.86
N VAL A 51 18.16 -0.46 -6.65
CA VAL A 51 16.82 -0.49 -6.07
C VAL A 51 16.31 0.93 -5.85
N LEU A 52 15.15 1.22 -6.43
CA LEU A 52 14.42 2.47 -6.24
C LEU A 52 13.14 2.21 -5.45
N HIS A 53 12.73 3.18 -4.63
CA HIS A 53 11.51 3.09 -3.83
C HIS A 53 10.67 4.36 -3.96
N ASN A 54 9.35 4.22 -3.91
CA ASN A 54 8.37 5.32 -3.95
C ASN A 54 8.57 6.23 -5.17
N VAL A 55 8.71 5.63 -6.35
CA VAL A 55 8.97 6.35 -7.60
C VAL A 55 7.65 6.75 -8.23
N THR A 56 7.46 8.05 -8.49
CA THR A 56 6.29 8.55 -9.22
C THR A 56 6.69 8.84 -10.67
N VAL A 57 5.97 8.25 -11.62
CA VAL A 57 6.22 8.40 -13.06
C VAL A 57 4.94 8.86 -13.78
N TYR A 58 5.11 9.55 -14.90
CA TYR A 58 4.00 9.84 -15.82
C TYR A 58 3.66 8.60 -16.64
N THR A 59 2.38 8.45 -16.98
CA THR A 59 1.92 7.44 -17.93
C THR A 59 1.78 8.04 -19.32
N GLU A 60 1.60 7.17 -20.32
CA GLU A 60 1.26 7.54 -21.70
C GLU A 60 -0.03 8.40 -21.82
N TYR A 61 -0.90 8.39 -20.80
CA TYR A 61 -2.16 9.14 -20.78
C TYR A 61 -2.03 10.52 -20.10
N GLY A 62 -0.82 10.91 -19.69
CA GLY A 62 -0.55 12.19 -19.02
C GLY A 62 -0.92 12.25 -17.53
N ASP A 63 -1.45 11.16 -16.96
CA ASP A 63 -1.59 11.02 -15.51
C ASP A 63 -0.31 10.45 -14.87
N THR A 64 -0.29 10.30 -13.55
CA THR A 64 0.86 9.74 -12.82
C THR A 64 0.51 8.45 -12.09
N THR A 65 1.54 7.64 -11.83
CA THR A 65 1.43 6.47 -10.98
C THR A 65 2.65 6.36 -10.06
N GLN A 66 2.40 6.04 -8.79
CA GLN A 66 3.45 5.76 -7.82
C GLN A 66 3.72 4.25 -7.82
N ILE A 67 4.99 3.89 -7.92
CA ILE A 67 5.50 2.52 -7.89
C ILE A 67 6.25 2.33 -6.57
N ASP A 68 5.83 1.35 -5.78
CA ASP A 68 6.39 1.12 -4.45
C ASP A 68 7.89 0.81 -4.54
N HIS A 69 8.27 -0.19 -5.34
CA HIS A 69 9.67 -0.56 -5.54
C HIS A 69 9.98 -0.96 -6.98
N ILE A 70 11.16 -0.55 -7.46
CA ILE A 70 11.72 -0.98 -8.75
C ILE A 70 13.10 -1.57 -8.47
N VAL A 71 13.37 -2.77 -8.97
CA VAL A 71 14.68 -3.39 -8.93
C VAL A 71 15.20 -3.49 -10.36
N ILE A 72 16.36 -2.90 -10.63
CA ILE A 72 17.06 -2.98 -11.90
C ILE A 72 18.21 -3.96 -11.72
N ALA A 73 18.26 -4.98 -12.57
CA ALA A 73 19.31 -5.98 -12.64
C ALA A 73 19.76 -6.17 -14.09
N GLU A 74 20.87 -6.86 -14.31
CA GLU A 74 21.32 -7.25 -15.65
C GLU A 74 20.25 -8.05 -16.42
N THR A 75 19.45 -8.84 -15.71
CA THR A 75 18.39 -9.67 -16.28
C THR A 75 17.10 -8.89 -16.59
N GLY A 76 16.99 -7.62 -16.19
CA GLY A 76 15.82 -6.78 -16.46
C GLY A 76 15.34 -5.94 -15.29
N VAL A 77 14.14 -5.37 -15.44
CA VAL A 77 13.51 -4.46 -14.49
C VAL A 77 12.31 -5.15 -13.82
N PHE A 78 12.33 -5.21 -12.50
CA PHE A 78 11.27 -5.81 -11.68
C PHE A 78 10.47 -4.70 -10.99
N VAL A 79 9.17 -4.66 -11.28
CA VAL A 79 8.22 -3.71 -10.70
C VAL A 79 7.43 -4.42 -9.61
N ILE A 80 7.55 -3.94 -8.37
CA ILE A 80 7.03 -4.61 -7.18
C ILE A 80 6.00 -3.69 -6.50
N GLU A 81 4.77 -4.17 -6.42
CA GLU A 81 3.65 -3.57 -5.68
C GLU A 81 3.48 -4.27 -4.32
N THR A 82 3.36 -3.51 -3.22
CA THR A 82 3.24 -4.07 -1.88
C THR A 82 1.81 -3.98 -1.35
N LYS A 83 1.20 -5.14 -1.04
CA LYS A 83 -0.09 -5.20 -0.34
C LYS A 83 0.06 -5.84 1.04
N ASN A 84 -0.04 -5.01 2.08
CA ASN A 84 -0.01 -5.48 3.46
C ASN A 84 -1.41 -5.76 4.00
N TYR A 85 -1.99 -6.90 3.57
CA TYR A 85 -3.31 -7.36 4.00
C TYR A 85 -3.24 -8.60 4.87
N GLU A 86 -4.23 -8.77 5.73
CA GLU A 86 -4.43 -9.95 6.59
C GLU A 86 -5.74 -10.66 6.20
N GLY A 87 -5.91 -11.89 6.68
CA GLY A 87 -7.12 -12.68 6.46
C GLY A 87 -7.20 -13.28 5.06
N TRP A 88 -8.41 -13.61 4.63
CA TRP A 88 -8.65 -14.27 3.36
C TRP A 88 -8.67 -13.27 2.21
N ILE A 89 -7.95 -13.57 1.14
CA ILE A 89 -7.92 -12.76 -0.08
C ILE A 89 -8.54 -13.56 -1.22
N TYR A 90 -9.54 -12.99 -1.88
CA TYR A 90 -10.30 -13.62 -2.94
C TYR A 90 -10.30 -12.74 -4.19
N GLY A 91 -10.05 -13.35 -5.34
CA GLY A 91 -10.09 -12.67 -6.62
C GLY A 91 -9.55 -13.56 -7.72
N ASN A 92 -9.76 -13.12 -8.96
CA ASN A 92 -9.09 -13.68 -10.12
C ASN A 92 -8.25 -12.61 -10.80
N GLU A 93 -7.29 -13.03 -11.61
CA GLU A 93 -6.32 -12.13 -12.26
C GLU A 93 -6.99 -11.09 -13.14
N LYS A 94 -8.09 -11.44 -13.80
CA LYS A 94 -8.79 -10.58 -14.75
C LYS A 94 -9.76 -9.59 -14.08
N SER A 95 -10.14 -9.82 -12.83
CA SER A 95 -11.11 -9.01 -12.08
C SER A 95 -10.60 -7.61 -11.85
N ALA A 96 -11.46 -6.60 -11.96
CA ALA A 96 -11.10 -5.23 -11.62
C ALA A 96 -10.73 -5.06 -10.14
N ARG A 97 -11.40 -5.80 -9.25
CA ARG A 97 -11.26 -5.71 -7.79
C ARG A 97 -11.16 -7.09 -7.16
N TRP A 98 -10.41 -7.17 -6.08
CA TRP A 98 -10.35 -8.33 -5.18
C TRP A 98 -11.10 -8.03 -3.90
N LYS A 99 -11.40 -9.08 -3.12
CA LYS A 99 -12.08 -8.99 -1.83
C LYS A 99 -11.17 -9.51 -0.72
N GLN A 100 -11.17 -8.82 0.40
CA GLN A 100 -10.55 -9.25 1.65
C GLN A 100 -11.65 -9.66 2.64
N GLY A 101 -11.46 -10.78 3.33
CA GLY A 101 -12.33 -11.26 4.40
C GLY A 101 -11.56 -11.38 5.72
N ILE A 102 -11.99 -10.64 6.74
CA ILE A 102 -11.50 -10.77 8.11
C ILE A 102 -12.70 -11.08 9.01
N PHE A 103 -12.78 -12.32 9.49
CA PHE A 103 -13.97 -12.86 10.17
C PHE A 103 -15.25 -12.61 9.36
N ARG A 104 -16.21 -11.85 9.90
CA ARG A 104 -17.49 -11.52 9.25
C ARG A 104 -17.41 -10.27 8.35
N LYS A 105 -16.30 -9.54 8.34
CA LYS A 105 -16.14 -8.30 7.56
C LYS A 105 -15.53 -8.62 6.20
N LYS A 106 -16.18 -8.15 5.14
CA LYS A 106 -15.66 -8.20 3.77
C LYS A 106 -15.43 -6.79 3.25
N SER A 107 -14.27 -6.54 2.68
CA SER A 107 -13.92 -5.28 2.00
C SER A 107 -13.43 -5.59 0.59
N SER A 108 -13.56 -4.65 -0.33
CA SER A 108 -12.99 -4.79 -1.68
C SER A 108 -11.82 -3.82 -1.86
N PHE A 109 -10.84 -4.21 -2.65
CA PHE A 109 -9.69 -3.38 -3.00
C PHE A 109 -9.34 -3.60 -4.48
N GLN A 110 -8.56 -2.67 -5.06
CA GLN A 110 -8.10 -2.79 -6.44
C GLN A 110 -7.27 -4.06 -6.62
N ASN A 111 -7.48 -4.78 -7.71
CA ASN A 111 -6.66 -5.94 -8.04
C ASN A 111 -5.19 -5.51 -8.22
N PRO A 112 -4.25 -6.05 -7.40
CA PRO A 112 -2.85 -5.66 -7.45
C PRO A 112 -2.18 -5.99 -8.79
N PHE A 113 -2.59 -7.05 -9.50
CA PHE A 113 -2.04 -7.37 -10.81
C PHE A 113 -2.37 -6.31 -11.86
N ARG A 114 -3.61 -5.79 -11.83
CA ARG A 114 -4.01 -4.70 -12.74
C ARG A 114 -3.31 -3.39 -12.40
N GLN A 115 -3.10 -3.13 -11.11
CA GLN A 115 -2.33 -1.97 -10.66
C GLN A 115 -0.87 -2.08 -11.12
N ASN A 116 -0.23 -3.24 -10.89
CA ASN A 116 1.15 -3.48 -11.30
C ASN A 116 1.32 -3.46 -12.82
N TYR A 117 0.33 -3.91 -13.59
CA TYR A 117 0.34 -3.77 -15.05
C TYR A 117 0.39 -2.29 -15.48
N LYS A 118 -0.38 -1.41 -14.84
CA LYS A 118 -0.29 0.04 -15.08
C LYS A 118 1.13 0.56 -14.78
N HIS A 119 1.74 0.11 -13.68
CA HIS A 119 3.12 0.49 -13.33
C HIS A 119 4.13 0.03 -14.39
N ILE A 120 4.02 -1.22 -14.86
CA ILE A 120 4.88 -1.77 -15.92
C ILE A 120 4.72 -0.95 -17.20
N LYS A 121 3.48 -0.67 -17.64
CA LYS A 121 3.23 0.16 -18.82
C LYS A 121 3.76 1.58 -18.69
N ALA A 122 3.70 2.16 -17.49
CA ALA A 122 4.28 3.46 -17.25
C ALA A 122 5.83 3.44 -17.35
N ILE A 123 6.48 2.34 -16.95
CA ILE A 123 7.93 2.18 -17.11
C ILE A 123 8.31 1.91 -18.58
N GLU A 124 7.54 1.10 -19.30
CA GLU A 124 7.76 0.83 -20.74
C GLU A 124 7.58 2.08 -21.62
N TRP A 125 6.79 3.06 -21.15
CA TRP A 125 6.55 4.32 -21.84
C TRP A 125 7.71 5.33 -21.71
N LEU A 126 8.49 5.26 -20.62
CA LEU A 126 9.63 6.16 -20.38
C LEU A 126 10.75 5.93 -21.40
#